data_AF-A0A7L5BGU3-F1
#
_entry.id   AF-A0A7L5BGU3-F1
#
_cell.length_a   1.000
_cell.length_b   1.000
_cell.length_c   1.000
_cell.angle_alpha   90.00
_cell.angle_beta   90.00
_cell.angle_gamma   90.00
#
_symmetry.space_group_name_H-M   'P 1'
#
loop_
_entity.id
_entity.type
_entity.pdbx_description
1 polymer ?
#
loop_
_entity_poly.entity_id
_entity_poly.type
_entity_poly.pdbx_seq_one_letter_code
_entity_poly.pdbx_strand_id
1 'polypeptide(L)'
;MVDLSYHHGVKLVESTDTPAIARVTRSGITFVNGIAPDADPAAFPLNYPTIIRSLPQAVALGAAGTLLEDVTTIFNEGGSWCIVNRVPDSADAATLQNNLIGDPVARTGLYAALRAKALTGYQPRVIITAGDTGAWIEDGVVSVALTSQGDNLTEAPVVTATGGGNDPGKTLPTLEAVMGTGADADKVVSVKVVTPGKKMSEPPVLTFTGGGADAGKVLPTATANVGDVANPFVSALNAITPKIRARAYISGPNTTDAEAVRFRQTVNGGRILIIDPKVIKNVNGVPVTKPVAAVFAGVRARVVASAEGFSGSVSNKIISTIDGVARTISYPDDSNYLNENQVATIINERGGFRTWGSRLAIDDPLWQFDSVRATADMINESLEDLYFLYVDRKTTKGNFKMLIEDGNAAMRVFAKNEDILGGSVWLSDQNDPTLMVNGKTLLGVEFEPVGLMEQIHITTHRNIVRYQLLIDEVNGAIEIGALSVAA
;
A
#
# COMPACT_ATOMS: atom_id res chain seq x y z
N MET A 1 -29.41 -37.87 -1.12
CA MET A 1 -30.67 -38.49 -0.66
C MET A 1 -30.46 -39.99 -0.74
N VAL A 2 -30.56 -40.72 0.38
CA VAL A 2 -30.30 -42.17 0.39
C VAL A 2 -31.35 -42.86 -0.47
N ASP A 3 -30.90 -43.66 -1.44
CA ASP A 3 -31.75 -44.46 -2.32
C ASP A 3 -32.48 -45.53 -1.49
N LEU A 4 -33.81 -45.42 -1.40
CA LEU A 4 -34.68 -46.28 -0.61
C LEU A 4 -35.15 -47.53 -1.37
N SER A 5 -34.64 -47.77 -2.59
CA SER A 5 -34.95 -48.99 -3.34
C SER A 5 -34.46 -50.24 -2.60
N TYR A 6 -35.28 -51.30 -2.62
CA TYR A 6 -34.95 -52.58 -1.97
C TYR A 6 -33.61 -53.12 -2.48
N HIS A 7 -32.68 -53.38 -1.57
CA HIS A 7 -31.37 -53.95 -1.85
C HIS A 7 -31.04 -55.01 -0.80
N HIS A 8 -30.65 -56.21 -1.24
CA HIS A 8 -30.18 -57.27 -0.36
C HIS A 8 -28.64 -57.25 -0.32
N GLY A 9 -28.06 -56.92 0.84
CA GLY A 9 -26.62 -56.75 1.04
C GLY A 9 -26.24 -55.33 1.50
N VAL A 10 -24.96 -55.10 1.82
CA VAL A 10 -24.44 -53.80 2.28
C VAL A 10 -24.22 -52.87 1.08
N LYS A 11 -24.92 -51.73 1.04
CA LYS A 11 -24.61 -50.60 0.15
C LYS A 11 -23.66 -49.65 0.87
N LEU A 12 -22.48 -49.43 0.30
CA LEU A 12 -21.60 -48.33 0.68
C LEU A 12 -22.01 -47.10 -0.14
N VAL A 13 -22.30 -46.00 0.52
CA VAL A 13 -22.49 -44.69 -0.13
C VAL A 13 -21.61 -43.70 0.61
N GLU A 14 -20.70 -43.06 -0.10
CA GLU A 14 -19.94 -41.95 0.45
C GLU A 14 -20.88 -40.76 0.64
N SER A 15 -20.93 -40.24 1.87
CA SER A 15 -21.71 -39.05 2.16
C SER A 15 -21.15 -37.86 1.38
N THR A 16 -22.03 -37.14 0.68
CA THR A 16 -21.66 -35.87 0.05
C THR A 16 -21.54 -34.72 1.07
N ASP A 17 -21.96 -34.95 2.32
CA ASP A 17 -21.88 -33.95 3.40
C ASP A 17 -20.47 -33.95 4.00
N THR A 18 -19.56 -33.28 3.30
CA THR A 18 -18.19 -33.05 3.78
C THR A 18 -18.05 -31.64 4.37
N PRO A 19 -17.36 -31.47 5.52
CA PRO A 19 -17.08 -30.15 6.06
C PRO A 19 -16.25 -29.33 5.06
N ALA A 20 -16.59 -28.06 4.89
CA ALA A 20 -15.82 -27.17 4.04
C ALA A 20 -14.57 -26.70 4.80
N ILE A 21 -13.41 -26.80 4.15
CA ILE A 21 -12.13 -26.39 4.73
C ILE A 21 -11.74 -25.05 4.12
N ALA A 22 -11.52 -24.05 4.98
CA ALA A 22 -11.00 -22.76 4.55
C ALA A 22 -9.61 -22.95 3.90
N ARG A 23 -9.44 -22.41 2.69
CA ARG A 23 -8.19 -22.47 1.96
C ARG A 23 -7.51 -21.12 2.01
N VAL A 24 -6.30 -21.09 2.56
CA VAL A 24 -5.40 -19.94 2.42
C VAL A 24 -4.65 -20.11 1.12
N THR A 25 -4.99 -19.30 0.11
CA THR A 25 -4.22 -19.23 -1.12
C THR A 25 -2.98 -18.36 -0.93
N ARG A 26 -1.98 -18.52 -1.80
CA ARG A 26 -0.67 -17.85 -1.65
C ARG A 26 -0.80 -16.34 -1.43
N SER A 27 -0.22 -15.86 -0.34
CA SER A 27 -0.42 -14.51 0.20
C SER A 27 0.77 -13.57 0.02
N GLY A 28 1.83 -14.00 -0.68
CA GLY A 28 3.06 -13.24 -0.89
C GLY A 28 3.23 -12.63 -2.29
N ILE A 29 2.14 -12.45 -3.04
CA ILE A 29 2.20 -12.02 -4.45
C ILE A 29 2.14 -10.49 -4.56
N THR A 30 3.16 -9.92 -5.19
CA THR A 30 3.25 -8.48 -5.47
C THR A 30 2.85 -8.18 -6.92
N PHE A 31 2.03 -7.15 -7.12
CA PHE A 31 1.78 -6.53 -8.42
C PHE A 31 2.81 -5.43 -8.68
N VAL A 32 3.54 -5.54 -9.79
CA VAL A 32 4.61 -4.63 -10.18
C VAL A 32 4.20 -3.93 -11.48
N ASN A 33 4.04 -2.61 -11.42
CA ASN A 33 3.68 -1.79 -12.57
C ASN A 33 4.89 -0.99 -13.07
N GLY A 34 5.23 -1.10 -14.35
CA GLY A 34 6.43 -0.48 -14.87
C GLY A 34 6.61 -0.61 -16.36
N ILE A 35 7.74 -0.11 -16.85
CA ILE A 35 8.12 -0.17 -18.26
C ILE A 35 9.07 -1.33 -18.52
N ALA A 36 8.96 -1.89 -19.72
CA ALA A 36 9.87 -2.91 -20.24
C ALA A 36 9.82 -2.85 -21.79
N PRO A 37 10.50 -1.88 -22.43
CA PRO A 37 10.43 -1.72 -23.88
C PRO A 37 10.96 -2.96 -24.63
N ASP A 38 11.97 -3.64 -24.09
CA ASP A 38 12.60 -4.83 -24.68
C ASP A 38 11.76 -6.13 -24.54
N ALA A 39 10.70 -6.12 -23.74
CA ALA A 39 9.89 -7.31 -23.51
C ALA A 39 9.13 -7.71 -24.77
N ASP A 40 9.11 -9.02 -25.06
CA ASP A 40 8.29 -9.59 -26.13
C ASP A 40 6.81 -9.21 -25.91
N PRO A 41 6.19 -8.42 -26.81
CA PRO A 41 4.79 -8.02 -26.68
C PRO A 41 3.80 -9.18 -26.68
N ALA A 42 4.16 -10.35 -27.22
CA ALA A 42 3.31 -11.54 -27.18
C ALA A 42 3.31 -12.18 -25.78
N ALA A 43 4.48 -12.24 -25.13
CA ALA A 43 4.62 -12.78 -23.78
C ALA A 43 4.15 -11.79 -22.70
N PHE A 44 4.42 -10.49 -22.90
CA PHE A 44 4.06 -9.40 -22.00
C PHE A 44 3.34 -8.27 -22.77
N PRO A 45 2.04 -8.45 -23.06
CA PRO A 45 1.25 -7.43 -23.72
C PRO A 45 1.10 -6.18 -22.85
N LEU A 46 0.98 -5.02 -23.50
CA LEU A 46 0.78 -3.74 -22.80
C LEU A 46 -0.53 -3.75 -22.01
N ASN A 47 -0.47 -3.28 -20.77
CA ASN A 47 -1.58 -3.20 -19.82
C ASN A 47 -2.29 -4.55 -19.56
N TYR A 48 -1.57 -5.66 -19.73
CA TYR A 48 -2.07 -6.99 -19.49
C TYR A 48 -1.26 -7.69 -18.39
N PRO A 49 -1.81 -7.78 -17.15
CA PRO A 49 -1.15 -8.42 -16.03
C PRO A 49 -0.74 -9.87 -16.34
N THR A 50 0.56 -10.15 -16.20
CA THR A 50 1.16 -11.45 -16.51
C THR A 50 1.92 -11.95 -15.29
N ILE A 51 1.80 -13.24 -14.98
CA ILE A 51 2.46 -13.83 -13.82
C ILE A 51 3.88 -14.28 -14.14
N ILE A 52 4.82 -13.94 -13.26
CA ILE A 52 6.20 -14.41 -13.27
C ILE A 52 6.45 -15.25 -12.04
N ARG A 53 7.01 -16.44 -12.24
CA ARG A 53 7.20 -17.47 -11.20
C ARG A 53 8.66 -17.81 -10.91
N SER A 54 9.59 -17.23 -11.68
CA SER A 54 11.02 -17.52 -11.55
C SER A 54 11.86 -16.42 -12.21
N LEU A 55 13.11 -16.24 -11.75
CA LEU A 55 14.06 -15.30 -12.36
C LEU A 55 14.31 -15.57 -13.87
N PRO A 56 14.46 -16.82 -14.34
CA PRO A 56 14.61 -17.09 -15.77
C PRO A 56 13.44 -16.60 -16.62
N GLN A 57 12.20 -16.68 -16.09
CA GLN A 57 11.04 -16.11 -16.77
C GLN A 57 11.08 -14.57 -16.76
N ALA A 58 11.61 -13.96 -15.70
CA ALA A 58 11.76 -12.51 -15.61
C ALA A 58 12.71 -11.94 -16.66
N VAL A 59 13.75 -12.67 -17.07
CA VAL A 59 14.70 -12.24 -18.13
C VAL A 59 13.99 -11.87 -19.44
N ALA A 60 12.83 -12.49 -19.74
CA ALA A 60 12.04 -12.17 -20.92
C ALA A 60 11.39 -10.77 -20.90
N LEU A 61 11.48 -10.03 -19.78
CA LEU A 61 11.16 -8.60 -19.71
C LEU A 61 12.20 -7.72 -20.41
N GLY A 62 13.41 -8.24 -20.64
CA GLY A 62 14.51 -7.49 -21.23
C GLY A 62 15.19 -6.54 -20.26
N ALA A 63 16.33 -5.97 -20.68
CA ALA A 63 17.21 -5.20 -19.80
C ALA A 63 16.80 -3.73 -19.66
N ALA A 64 16.18 -3.15 -20.70
CA ALA A 64 15.67 -1.80 -20.65
C ALA A 64 14.37 -1.71 -19.84
N GLY A 65 14.16 -0.54 -19.22
CA GLY A 65 13.00 -0.26 -18.39
C GLY A 65 13.24 -0.54 -16.90
N THR A 66 12.16 -0.79 -16.16
CA THR A 66 12.18 -0.87 -14.70
C THR A 66 11.70 -2.22 -14.17
N LEU A 67 10.88 -2.94 -14.92
CA LEU A 67 10.23 -4.17 -14.44
C LEU A 67 11.22 -5.28 -14.10
N LEU A 68 12.25 -5.52 -14.92
CA LEU A 68 13.22 -6.60 -14.66
C LEU A 68 13.95 -6.36 -13.34
N GLU A 69 14.36 -5.11 -13.08
CA GLU A 69 15.06 -4.74 -11.85
C GLU A 69 14.17 -4.90 -10.61
N ASP A 70 12.92 -4.43 -10.67
CA ASP A 70 11.96 -4.55 -9.57
C ASP A 70 11.63 -6.01 -9.25
N VAL A 71 11.39 -6.83 -10.28
CA VAL A 71 11.12 -8.27 -10.12
C VAL A 71 12.33 -9.00 -9.55
N THR A 72 13.53 -8.69 -10.06
CA THR A 72 14.78 -9.28 -9.57
C THR A 72 15.03 -8.92 -8.10
N THR A 73 14.74 -7.67 -7.73
CA THR A 73 14.81 -7.21 -6.34
C THR A 73 13.87 -7.99 -5.44
N ILE A 74 12.60 -8.13 -5.84
CA ILE A 74 11.60 -8.86 -5.06
C ILE A 74 12.03 -10.32 -4.85
N PHE A 75 12.56 -10.96 -5.89
CA PHE A 75 12.97 -12.36 -5.81
C PHE A 75 14.24 -12.55 -4.98
N ASN A 76 15.22 -11.63 -5.07
CA ASN A 76 16.43 -11.70 -4.27
C ASN A 76 16.20 -11.39 -2.78
N GLU A 77 15.14 -10.65 -2.44
CA GLU A 77 14.71 -10.51 -1.04
C GLU A 77 13.98 -11.74 -0.49
N GLY A 78 13.63 -12.72 -1.34
CA GLY A 78 12.95 -13.96 -0.94
C GLY A 78 11.51 -14.10 -1.45
N GLY A 79 11.04 -13.18 -2.28
CA GLY A 79 9.81 -13.36 -3.04
C GLY A 79 9.94 -14.49 -4.06
N SER A 80 8.85 -15.20 -4.34
CA SER A 80 8.87 -16.27 -5.35
C SER A 80 8.09 -15.90 -6.60
N TRP A 81 6.95 -15.23 -6.44
CA TRP A 81 5.96 -15.00 -7.50
C TRP A 81 5.58 -13.52 -7.52
N CYS A 82 5.47 -12.94 -8.70
CA CYS A 82 4.97 -11.58 -8.90
C CYS A 82 4.05 -11.53 -10.13
N ILE A 83 3.15 -10.55 -10.13
CA ILE A 83 2.33 -10.21 -11.29
C ILE A 83 2.90 -8.93 -11.84
N VAL A 84 3.35 -8.94 -13.09
CA VAL A 84 3.88 -7.75 -13.76
C VAL A 84 2.83 -7.15 -14.68
N ASN A 85 2.78 -5.83 -14.72
CA ASN A 85 2.02 -5.07 -15.69
C ASN A 85 2.96 -4.14 -16.45
N ARG A 86 3.10 -4.39 -17.75
CA ARG A 86 3.91 -3.59 -18.66
C ARG A 86 3.09 -2.43 -19.19
N VAL A 87 3.54 -1.19 -18.99
CA VAL A 87 2.92 0.01 -19.56
C VAL A 87 3.73 0.54 -20.75
N PRO A 88 3.11 1.35 -21.64
CA PRO A 88 3.84 1.98 -22.73
C PRO A 88 4.94 2.91 -22.20
N ASP A 89 6.14 2.78 -22.76
CA ASP A 89 7.27 3.66 -22.46
C ASP A 89 7.13 5.01 -23.18
N SER A 90 7.70 6.07 -22.60
CA SER A 90 7.70 7.41 -23.15
C SER A 90 8.89 8.21 -22.60
N ALA A 91 9.60 8.91 -23.49
CA ALA A 91 10.66 9.83 -23.08
C ALA A 91 10.11 11.10 -22.39
N ASP A 92 8.85 11.46 -22.65
CA ASP A 92 8.15 12.50 -21.90
C ASP A 92 7.67 11.96 -20.55
N ALA A 93 8.13 12.59 -19.47
CA ALA A 93 7.85 12.19 -18.09
C ALA A 93 6.37 12.31 -17.72
N ALA A 94 5.66 13.31 -18.25
CA ALA A 94 4.22 13.49 -17.98
C ALA A 94 3.40 12.38 -18.65
N THR A 95 3.69 12.07 -19.91
CA THR A 95 3.09 10.95 -20.63
C THR A 95 3.40 9.61 -19.96
N LEU A 96 4.66 9.39 -19.55
CA LEU A 96 5.05 8.17 -18.83
C LEU A 96 4.30 8.03 -17.50
N GLN A 97 4.18 9.11 -16.72
CA GLN A 97 3.41 9.13 -15.48
C GLN A 97 1.95 8.77 -15.73
N ASN A 98 1.32 9.36 -16.76
CA ASN A 98 -0.06 9.04 -17.14
C ASN A 98 -0.21 7.58 -17.57
N ASN A 99 0.76 7.01 -18.30
CA ASN A 99 0.76 5.60 -18.68
C ASN A 99 0.86 4.68 -17.45
N LEU A 100 1.67 5.04 -16.46
CA LEU A 100 1.83 4.29 -15.22
C LEU A 100 0.56 4.36 -14.35
N ILE A 101 -0.08 5.53 -14.23
CA ILE A 101 -1.35 5.69 -13.52
C ILE A 101 -2.45 4.90 -14.24
N GLY A 102 -2.55 5.11 -15.55
CA GLY A 102 -3.54 4.50 -16.43
C GLY A 102 -4.94 5.07 -16.25
N ASP A 103 -5.90 4.40 -16.90
CA ASP A 103 -7.30 4.81 -16.96
C ASP A 103 -8.21 3.82 -16.18
N PRO A 104 -9.12 4.31 -15.32
CA PRO A 104 -9.99 3.46 -14.51
C PRO A 104 -11.05 2.69 -15.30
N VAL A 105 -11.48 3.19 -16.45
CA VAL A 105 -12.50 2.58 -17.30
C VAL A 105 -11.88 1.50 -18.18
N ALA A 106 -10.79 1.83 -18.87
CA ALA A 106 -10.01 0.90 -19.68
C ALA A 106 -9.20 -0.11 -18.84
N ARG A 107 -9.02 0.17 -17.55
CA ARG A 107 -8.25 -0.63 -16.59
C ARG A 107 -6.80 -0.84 -17.05
N THR A 108 -6.13 0.26 -17.39
CA THR A 108 -4.72 0.30 -17.78
C THR A 108 -3.84 0.80 -16.63
N GLY A 109 -2.51 0.72 -16.77
CA GLY A 109 -1.57 1.15 -15.73
C GLY A 109 -1.82 0.46 -14.39
N LEU A 110 -1.85 1.23 -13.30
CA LEU A 110 -2.18 0.74 -11.96
C LEU A 110 -3.57 0.08 -11.90
N TYR A 111 -4.56 0.61 -12.64
CA TYR A 111 -5.92 0.07 -12.65
C TYR A 111 -6.00 -1.34 -13.26
N ALA A 112 -4.97 -1.79 -13.98
CA ALA A 112 -4.88 -3.17 -14.44
C ALA A 112 -4.82 -4.19 -13.29
N ALA A 113 -4.40 -3.78 -12.08
CA ALA A 113 -4.42 -4.62 -10.88
C ALA A 113 -5.83 -5.16 -10.55
N LEU A 114 -6.89 -4.42 -10.90
CA LEU A 114 -8.29 -4.86 -10.74
C LEU A 114 -8.63 -6.12 -11.56
N ARG A 115 -7.86 -6.41 -12.60
CA ARG A 115 -8.05 -7.58 -13.48
C ARG A 115 -7.10 -8.72 -13.13
N ALA A 116 -6.12 -8.50 -12.26
CA ALA A 116 -5.04 -9.45 -12.00
C ALA A 116 -5.55 -10.83 -11.56
N LYS A 117 -6.53 -10.90 -10.63
CA LYS A 117 -7.13 -12.17 -10.18
C LYS A 117 -7.82 -12.92 -11.32
N ALA A 118 -8.59 -12.22 -12.16
CA ALA A 118 -9.31 -12.83 -13.28
C ALA A 118 -8.37 -13.39 -14.37
N LEU A 119 -7.24 -12.72 -14.61
CA LEU A 119 -6.31 -13.11 -15.68
C LEU A 119 -5.29 -14.16 -15.23
N THR A 120 -4.80 -14.05 -13.99
CA THR A 120 -3.72 -14.90 -13.49
C THR A 120 -4.19 -16.01 -12.56
N GLY A 121 -5.42 -15.91 -12.04
CA GLY A 121 -5.96 -16.76 -10.98
C GLY A 121 -5.53 -16.35 -9.57
N TYR A 122 -4.68 -15.33 -9.43
CA TYR A 122 -4.11 -14.93 -8.13
C TYR A 122 -4.39 -13.48 -7.78
N GLN A 123 -4.76 -13.26 -6.52
CA GLN A 123 -5.02 -11.95 -5.96
C GLN A 123 -3.70 -11.29 -5.51
N PRO A 124 -3.29 -10.14 -6.06
CA PRO A 124 -2.14 -9.41 -5.53
C PRO A 124 -2.41 -8.89 -4.12
N ARG A 125 -1.38 -8.93 -3.26
CA ARG A 125 -1.43 -8.46 -1.87
C ARG A 125 -0.70 -7.15 -1.65
N VAL A 126 0.35 -6.92 -2.43
CA VAL A 126 1.11 -5.68 -2.44
C VAL A 126 1.11 -5.11 -3.86
N ILE A 127 1.01 -3.80 -4.00
CA ILE A 127 1.10 -3.05 -5.26
C ILE A 127 2.29 -2.11 -5.17
N ILE A 128 3.15 -2.14 -6.19
CA ILE A 128 4.24 -1.18 -6.39
C ILE A 128 4.23 -0.65 -7.82
N THR A 129 4.81 0.53 -8.04
CA THR A 129 4.94 1.17 -9.36
C THR A 129 6.29 1.84 -9.51
N ALA A 130 6.83 1.86 -10.74
CA ALA A 130 8.14 2.40 -11.05
C ALA A 130 8.19 3.95 -11.15
N GLY A 131 7.04 4.62 -11.07
CA GLY A 131 6.95 6.09 -11.09
C GLY A 131 7.44 6.74 -9.79
N ASP A 132 7.71 8.05 -9.84
CA ASP A 132 8.09 8.80 -8.63
C ASP A 132 6.86 9.05 -7.75
N THR A 133 6.55 8.06 -6.91
CA THR A 133 5.41 8.11 -5.99
C THR A 133 5.57 9.15 -4.88
N GLY A 134 6.81 9.56 -4.61
CA GLY A 134 7.15 10.57 -3.61
C GLY A 134 7.16 11.99 -4.15
N ALA A 135 6.97 12.17 -5.47
CA ALA A 135 6.85 13.50 -6.05
C ALA A 135 5.56 14.17 -5.55
N TRP A 136 5.68 15.34 -4.95
CA TRP A 136 4.56 16.16 -4.57
C TRP A 136 4.90 17.62 -4.84
N ILE A 137 3.88 18.46 -4.80
CA ILE A 137 4.02 19.88 -5.10
C ILE A 137 3.62 20.63 -3.84
N GLU A 138 4.64 21.09 -3.13
CA GLU A 138 4.51 21.99 -1.99
C GLU A 138 4.05 23.35 -2.50
N ASP A 139 2.97 23.88 -1.90
CA ASP A 139 2.45 25.22 -2.15
C ASP A 139 2.34 25.54 -3.66
N GLY A 140 1.64 24.68 -4.40
CA GLY A 140 1.27 24.88 -5.81
C GLY A 140 -0.09 25.55 -5.96
N VAL A 141 -0.40 26.11 -7.13
CA VAL A 141 -1.76 26.59 -7.43
C VAL A 141 -2.71 25.39 -7.53
N VAL A 142 -3.64 25.30 -6.57
CA VAL A 142 -4.65 24.23 -6.47
C VAL A 142 -5.90 24.57 -7.28
N SER A 143 -6.28 25.85 -7.28
CA SER A 143 -7.44 26.31 -8.04
C SER A 143 -7.27 27.75 -8.48
N VAL A 144 -7.94 28.08 -9.59
CA VAL A 144 -8.03 29.45 -10.11
C VAL A 144 -9.51 29.79 -10.22
N ALA A 145 -9.97 30.77 -9.44
CA ALA A 145 -11.34 31.24 -9.45
C ALA A 145 -11.45 32.52 -10.29
N LEU A 146 -12.29 32.50 -11.33
CA LEU A 146 -12.61 33.71 -12.10
C LEU A 146 -13.47 34.64 -11.25
N THR A 147 -13.00 35.86 -11.05
CA THR A 147 -13.77 36.96 -10.44
C THR A 147 -14.58 37.73 -11.49
N SER A 148 -14.11 37.74 -12.75
CA SER A 148 -14.84 38.24 -13.92
C SER A 148 -14.44 37.42 -15.15
N GLN A 149 -15.41 37.09 -16.01
CA GLN A 149 -15.22 36.23 -17.19
C GLN A 149 -14.70 36.99 -18.42
N GLY A 150 -14.55 38.31 -18.32
CA GLY A 150 -14.25 39.17 -19.47
C GLY A 150 -15.44 39.31 -20.42
N ASP A 151 -15.25 40.03 -21.53
CA ASP A 151 -16.26 40.23 -22.55
C ASP A 151 -15.61 40.61 -23.91
N ASN A 152 -16.28 40.32 -25.03
CA ASN A 152 -15.81 40.57 -26.39
C ASN A 152 -14.41 40.00 -26.72
N LEU A 153 -14.06 38.82 -26.21
CA LEU A 153 -12.79 38.15 -26.52
C LEU A 153 -12.93 37.29 -27.78
N THR A 154 -12.06 37.50 -28.76
CA THR A 154 -12.09 36.75 -30.04
C THR A 154 -11.08 35.60 -30.08
N GLU A 155 -10.14 35.58 -29.13
CA GLU A 155 -9.13 34.53 -28.94
C GLU A 155 -8.90 34.31 -27.44
N ALA A 156 -8.39 33.13 -27.06
CA ALA A 156 -8.08 32.84 -25.66
C ALA A 156 -6.95 33.78 -25.15
N PRO A 157 -7.16 34.54 -24.06
CA PRO A 157 -6.12 35.40 -23.50
C PRO A 157 -5.01 34.57 -22.85
N VAL A 158 -3.77 35.07 -22.93
CA VAL A 158 -2.62 34.46 -22.25
C VAL A 158 -2.69 34.82 -20.77
N VAL A 159 -2.64 33.80 -19.91
CA VAL A 159 -2.65 33.96 -18.46
C VAL A 159 -1.23 33.87 -17.94
N THR A 160 -0.71 34.94 -17.36
CA THR A 160 0.60 34.97 -16.73
C THR A 160 0.46 35.11 -15.22
N ALA A 161 1.12 34.23 -14.48
CA ALA A 161 1.24 34.36 -13.03
C ALA A 161 2.50 35.17 -12.69
N THR A 162 2.37 36.09 -11.72
CA THR A 162 3.48 36.89 -11.19
C THR A 162 3.42 36.95 -9.67
N GLY A 163 4.52 37.29 -8.98
CA GLY A 163 4.56 37.31 -7.51
C GLY A 163 4.85 35.93 -6.90
N GLY A 164 4.04 35.48 -5.94
CA GLY A 164 4.16 34.16 -5.30
C GLY A 164 5.12 34.08 -4.10
N GLY A 165 5.42 35.21 -3.44
CA GLY A 165 6.33 35.26 -2.30
C GLY A 165 7.83 35.24 -2.64
N ASN A 166 8.68 35.07 -1.62
CA ASN A 166 10.15 35.25 -1.72
C ASN A 166 10.96 33.96 -1.56
N ASP A 167 10.34 32.78 -1.66
CA ASP A 167 11.07 31.51 -1.50
C ASP A 167 12.13 31.33 -2.62
N PRO A 168 13.39 30.97 -2.28
CA PRO A 168 14.45 30.75 -3.26
C PRO A 168 14.17 29.64 -4.28
N GLY A 169 13.32 28.67 -3.95
CA GLY A 169 12.95 27.55 -4.83
C GLY A 169 11.66 27.76 -5.63
N LYS A 170 11.09 28.96 -5.58
CA LYS A 170 9.80 29.30 -6.19
C LYS A 170 9.81 29.07 -7.71
N THR A 171 8.80 28.35 -8.20
CA THR A 171 8.49 28.23 -9.62
C THR A 171 7.05 28.64 -9.87
N LEU A 172 6.83 29.59 -10.79
CA LEU A 172 5.49 30.09 -11.10
C LEU A 172 4.70 29.08 -11.95
N PRO A 173 3.37 29.03 -11.82
CA PRO A 173 2.51 28.12 -12.57
C PRO A 173 2.43 28.54 -14.04
N THR A 174 2.20 27.55 -14.91
CA THR A 174 1.76 27.78 -16.30
C THR A 174 0.26 27.55 -16.37
N LEU A 175 -0.48 28.53 -16.90
CA LEU A 175 -1.94 28.57 -16.90
C LEU A 175 -2.45 28.81 -18.33
N GLU A 176 -3.56 28.17 -18.68
CA GLU A 176 -4.24 28.32 -19.97
C GLU A 176 -5.68 28.78 -19.75
N ALA A 177 -6.10 29.86 -20.40
CA ALA A 177 -7.51 30.28 -20.38
C ALA A 177 -8.33 29.41 -21.34
N VAL A 178 -9.50 28.97 -20.88
CA VAL A 178 -10.47 28.19 -21.67
C VAL A 178 -11.67 29.07 -22.00
N MET A 179 -11.87 29.31 -23.30
CA MET A 179 -13.02 30.05 -23.82
C MET A 179 -14.30 29.21 -23.74
N GLY A 180 -15.44 29.88 -23.56
CA GLY A 180 -16.74 29.24 -23.62
C GLY A 180 -17.12 28.78 -25.03
N THR A 181 -18.23 28.06 -25.13
CA THR A 181 -18.84 27.65 -26.40
C THR A 181 -20.28 28.10 -26.45
N GLY A 182 -20.80 28.47 -27.62
CA GLY A 182 -22.19 28.92 -27.77
C GLY A 182 -22.39 30.37 -27.31
N ALA A 183 -23.32 30.60 -26.38
CA ALA A 183 -23.67 31.95 -25.93
C ALA A 183 -22.57 32.68 -25.14
N ASP A 184 -21.55 31.95 -24.66
CA ASP A 184 -20.40 32.49 -23.91
C ASP A 184 -19.08 32.34 -24.71
N ALA A 185 -19.15 32.24 -26.04
CA ALA A 185 -17.97 32.08 -26.90
C ALA A 185 -17.00 33.27 -26.86
N ASP A 186 -17.47 34.43 -26.38
CA ASP A 186 -16.75 35.68 -26.20
C ASP A 186 -16.17 35.86 -24.78
N LYS A 187 -16.29 34.84 -23.92
CA LYS A 187 -15.89 34.88 -22.50
C LYS A 187 -14.98 33.72 -22.10
N VAL A 188 -14.18 33.93 -21.05
CA VAL A 188 -13.39 32.88 -20.41
C VAL A 188 -14.25 32.18 -19.35
N VAL A 189 -14.46 30.87 -19.50
CA VAL A 189 -15.29 30.07 -18.60
C VAL A 189 -14.46 29.42 -17.50
N SER A 190 -13.20 29.07 -17.77
CA SER A 190 -12.29 28.52 -16.77
C SER A 190 -10.83 28.79 -17.12
N VAL A 191 -9.96 28.67 -16.12
CA VAL A 191 -8.50 28.69 -16.31
C VAL A 191 -7.95 27.33 -15.92
N LYS A 192 -7.35 26.64 -16.87
CA LYS A 192 -6.71 25.34 -16.68
C LYS A 192 -5.29 25.56 -16.13
N VAL A 193 -4.97 24.86 -15.05
CA VAL A 193 -3.61 24.81 -14.53
C VAL A 193 -2.84 23.74 -15.31
N VAL A 194 -1.86 24.15 -16.12
CA VAL A 194 -1.02 23.23 -16.91
C VAL A 194 0.12 22.71 -16.05
N THR A 195 0.80 23.62 -15.34
CA THR A 195 1.74 23.27 -14.28
C THR A 195 1.41 24.14 -13.06
N PRO A 196 1.21 23.55 -11.88
CA PRO A 196 0.76 24.29 -10.71
C PRO A 196 1.85 25.15 -10.05
N GLY A 197 3.09 25.16 -10.55
CA GLY A 197 4.21 25.84 -9.89
C GLY A 197 4.61 25.12 -8.59
N LYS A 198 5.56 25.66 -7.82
CA LYS A 198 6.05 25.12 -6.54
C LYS A 198 6.51 26.24 -5.60
N LYS A 199 6.43 26.00 -4.29
CA LYS A 199 6.98 26.84 -3.21
C LYS A 199 6.49 28.30 -3.26
N MET A 200 5.20 28.50 -3.51
CA MET A 200 4.63 29.85 -3.48
C MET A 200 4.13 30.16 -2.07
N SER A 201 4.89 30.94 -1.31
CA SER A 201 4.50 31.31 0.06
C SER A 201 3.30 32.27 0.13
N GLU A 202 2.90 32.82 -1.02
CA GLU A 202 1.71 33.68 -1.17
C GLU A 202 1.01 33.34 -2.49
N PRO A 203 -0.31 33.54 -2.60
CA PRO A 203 -1.02 33.37 -3.87
C PRO A 203 -0.44 34.24 -5.00
N PRO A 204 -0.16 33.67 -6.19
CA PRO A 204 0.34 34.45 -7.31
C PRO A 204 -0.76 35.36 -7.88
N VAL A 205 -0.34 36.54 -8.36
CA VAL A 205 -1.22 37.47 -9.07
C VAL A 205 -1.35 37.02 -10.52
N LEU A 206 -2.59 36.82 -10.97
CA LEU A 206 -2.89 36.40 -12.34
C LEU A 206 -3.21 37.61 -13.21
N THR A 207 -2.45 37.78 -14.29
CA THR A 207 -2.68 38.82 -15.29
C THR A 207 -3.03 38.18 -16.62
N PHE A 208 -4.10 38.68 -17.24
CA PHE A 208 -4.55 38.24 -18.56
C PHE A 208 -4.08 39.27 -19.59
N THR A 209 -3.51 38.80 -20.69
CA THR A 209 -3.08 39.66 -21.82
C THR A 209 -3.54 39.05 -23.14
N GLY A 210 -3.69 39.87 -24.19
CA GLY A 210 -4.19 39.40 -25.49
C GLY A 210 -5.71 39.51 -25.63
N GLY A 211 -6.38 38.42 -26.03
CA GLY A 211 -7.85 38.37 -26.20
C GLY A 211 -8.37 38.82 -27.57
N GLY A 212 -7.49 38.88 -28.58
CA GLY A 212 -7.79 39.36 -29.94
C GLY A 212 -7.78 40.89 -30.10
N ALA A 213 -8.22 41.39 -31.26
CA ALA A 213 -8.03 42.77 -31.70
C ALA A 213 -9.22 43.72 -31.46
N ASP A 214 -10.31 43.23 -30.86
CA ASP A 214 -11.50 44.04 -30.61
C ASP A 214 -11.21 45.21 -29.64
N ALA A 215 -11.69 46.40 -29.98
CA ALA A 215 -11.52 47.62 -29.20
C ALA A 215 -12.43 47.68 -27.96
N GLY A 216 -13.52 46.89 -27.93
CA GLY A 216 -14.45 46.79 -26.80
C GLY A 216 -14.14 45.67 -25.80
N LYS A 217 -12.98 45.00 -25.93
CA LYS A 217 -12.63 43.83 -25.11
C LYS A 217 -12.43 44.17 -23.63
N VAL A 218 -12.99 43.32 -22.78
CA VAL A 218 -12.78 43.36 -21.32
C VAL A 218 -12.02 42.10 -20.92
N LEU A 219 -10.85 42.28 -20.31
CA LEU A 219 -10.04 41.15 -19.87
C LEU A 219 -10.60 40.56 -18.57
N PRO A 220 -10.56 39.22 -18.40
CA PRO A 220 -11.03 38.57 -17.19
C PRO A 220 -10.11 38.86 -16.01
N THR A 221 -10.62 38.65 -14.80
CA THR A 221 -9.85 38.69 -13.56
C THR A 221 -10.03 37.38 -12.82
N ALA A 222 -8.96 36.89 -12.20
CA ALA A 222 -8.98 35.63 -11.48
C ALA A 222 -8.07 35.67 -10.25
N THR A 223 -8.42 34.89 -9.23
CA THR A 223 -7.61 34.67 -8.04
C THR A 223 -7.12 33.23 -8.02
N ALA A 224 -5.82 33.05 -7.80
CA ALA A 224 -5.22 31.73 -7.58
C ALA A 224 -5.28 31.38 -6.09
N ASN A 225 -5.54 30.12 -5.76
CA ASN A 225 -5.38 29.58 -4.42
C ASN A 225 -4.19 28.64 -4.40
N VAL A 226 -3.36 28.75 -3.36
CA VAL A 226 -2.15 27.93 -3.19
C VAL A 226 -2.37 26.90 -2.10
N GLY A 227 -1.83 25.70 -2.30
CA GLY A 227 -1.80 24.62 -1.33
C GLY A 227 -1.08 23.39 -1.87
N ASP A 228 -0.99 22.36 -1.03
CA ASP A 228 -0.27 21.14 -1.38
C ASP A 228 -1.05 20.31 -2.40
N VAL A 229 -0.40 19.97 -3.51
CA VAL A 229 -0.97 19.07 -4.52
C VAL A 229 -0.42 17.67 -4.29
N ALA A 230 -1.31 16.76 -3.90
CA ALA A 230 -1.01 15.35 -3.69
C ALA A 230 -0.58 14.66 -4.99
N ASN A 231 0.17 13.56 -4.85
CA ASN A 231 0.61 12.77 -6.00
C ASN A 231 -0.57 12.02 -6.64
N PRO A 232 -0.79 12.10 -7.96
CA PRO A 232 -1.88 11.39 -8.63
C PRO A 232 -1.79 9.85 -8.52
N PHE A 233 -0.59 9.28 -8.28
CA PHE A 233 -0.45 7.86 -7.95
C PHE A 233 -1.21 7.49 -6.67
N VAL A 234 -1.20 8.35 -5.65
CA VAL A 234 -1.87 8.11 -4.36
C VAL A 234 -3.38 8.03 -4.56
N SER A 235 -3.96 8.95 -5.34
CA SER A 235 -5.40 8.94 -5.66
C SER A 235 -5.82 7.65 -6.38
N ALA A 236 -5.03 7.20 -7.35
CA ALA A 236 -5.29 5.94 -8.05
C ALA A 236 -5.18 4.73 -7.12
N LEU A 237 -4.13 4.65 -6.29
CA LEU A 237 -3.93 3.57 -5.34
C LEU A 237 -5.05 3.51 -4.28
N ASN A 238 -5.55 4.65 -3.81
CA ASN A 238 -6.70 4.72 -2.91
C ASN A 238 -7.99 4.19 -3.55
N ALA A 239 -8.16 4.37 -4.86
CA ALA A 239 -9.31 3.82 -5.59
C ALA A 239 -9.20 2.30 -5.85
N ILE A 240 -7.97 1.79 -5.98
CA ILE A 240 -7.68 0.40 -6.34
C ILE A 240 -7.60 -0.50 -5.12
N THR A 241 -6.74 -0.16 -4.14
CA THR A 241 -6.37 -1.03 -3.02
C THR A 241 -7.54 -1.57 -2.21
N PRO A 242 -8.63 -0.82 -1.93
CA PRO A 242 -9.78 -1.36 -1.20
C PRO A 242 -10.59 -2.38 -2.01
N LYS A 243 -10.69 -2.21 -3.34
CA LYS A 243 -11.46 -3.10 -4.23
C LYS A 243 -10.84 -4.48 -4.33
N ILE A 244 -9.52 -4.54 -4.24
CA ILE A 244 -8.74 -5.78 -4.38
C ILE A 244 -8.11 -6.25 -3.07
N ARG A 245 -8.48 -5.64 -1.94
CA ARG A 245 -7.95 -5.95 -0.59
C ARG A 245 -6.43 -6.11 -0.58
N ALA A 246 -5.75 -5.18 -1.26
CA ALA A 246 -4.31 -5.12 -1.36
C ALA A 246 -3.78 -3.91 -0.59
N ARG A 247 -2.46 -3.85 -0.40
CA ARG A 247 -1.75 -2.70 0.16
C ARG A 247 -0.78 -2.15 -0.86
N ALA A 248 -0.51 -0.85 -0.84
CA ALA A 248 0.41 -0.22 -1.77
C ALA A 248 1.64 0.26 -1.01
N TYR A 249 2.83 -0.07 -1.51
CA TYR A 249 4.09 0.40 -0.94
C TYR A 249 4.64 1.48 -1.85
N ILE A 250 4.80 2.67 -1.30
CA ILE A 250 5.24 3.85 -2.05
C ILE A 250 6.52 4.40 -1.44
N SER A 251 7.39 4.92 -2.30
CA SER A 251 8.60 5.63 -1.86
C SER A 251 8.26 7.09 -1.57
N GLY A 252 8.87 7.65 -0.54
CA GLY A 252 8.82 9.07 -0.19
C GLY A 252 9.69 9.95 -1.11
N PRO A 253 9.70 11.27 -0.84
CA PRO A 253 10.38 12.25 -1.68
C PRO A 253 11.91 12.13 -1.67
N ASN A 254 12.52 11.51 -0.64
CA ASN A 254 13.96 11.35 -0.49
C ASN A 254 14.76 12.66 -0.39
N THR A 255 14.14 13.72 0.13
CA THR A 255 14.73 15.05 0.28
C THR A 255 15.16 15.30 1.73
N THR A 256 14.20 15.56 2.61
CA THR A 256 14.41 15.76 4.07
C THR A 256 13.33 15.03 4.86
N ASP A 257 13.59 14.75 6.14
CA ASP A 257 12.59 14.12 7.02
C ASP A 257 11.33 14.99 7.15
N ALA A 258 11.50 16.31 7.27
CA ALA A 258 10.39 17.25 7.34
C ALA A 258 9.53 17.20 6.06
N GLU A 259 10.15 17.11 4.88
CA GLU A 259 9.42 16.97 3.62
C GLU A 259 8.73 15.60 3.49
N ALA A 260 9.31 14.52 4.03
CA ALA A 260 8.66 13.21 4.07
C ALA A 260 7.41 13.22 4.96
N VAL A 261 7.46 13.90 6.12
CA VAL A 261 6.31 14.08 7.01
C VAL A 261 5.21 14.94 6.36
N ARG A 262 5.58 16.04 5.68
CA ARG A 262 4.63 16.85 4.91
C ARG A 262 3.98 16.03 3.79
N PHE A 263 4.79 15.25 3.05
CA PHE A 263 4.26 14.33 2.05
C PHE A 263 3.23 13.36 2.65
N ARG A 264 3.48 12.78 3.83
CA ARG A 264 2.49 11.93 4.53
C ARG A 264 1.17 12.65 4.78
N GLN A 265 1.18 13.94 5.09
CA GLN A 265 -0.06 14.71 5.32
C GLN A 265 -0.93 14.84 4.06
N THR A 266 -0.35 14.70 2.87
CA THR A 266 -1.09 14.68 1.60
C THR A 266 -1.74 13.31 1.29
N VAL A 267 -1.36 12.27 2.03
CA VAL A 267 -1.80 10.89 1.81
C VAL A 267 -2.80 10.48 2.87
N ASN A 268 -4.04 10.23 2.45
CA ASN A 268 -5.05 9.60 3.29
C ASN A 268 -5.43 8.25 2.70
N GLY A 269 -4.76 7.19 3.14
CA GLY A 269 -4.87 5.86 2.54
C GLY A 269 -4.64 4.75 3.56
N GLY A 270 -5.73 4.16 4.04
CA GLY A 270 -5.76 3.02 4.98
C GLY A 270 -5.06 1.72 4.55
N ARG A 271 -4.45 1.73 3.37
CA ARG A 271 -3.79 0.61 2.71
C ARG A 271 -2.47 1.04 2.06
N ILE A 272 -1.96 2.24 2.36
CA ILE A 272 -0.72 2.78 1.80
C ILE A 272 0.35 2.81 2.88
N LEU A 273 1.49 2.17 2.61
CA LEU A 273 2.70 2.25 3.41
C LEU A 273 3.67 3.20 2.72
N ILE A 274 4.01 4.31 3.38
CA ILE A 274 4.99 5.29 2.90
C ILE A 274 6.35 4.89 3.44
N ILE A 275 7.35 4.84 2.56
CA ILE A 275 8.70 4.42 2.93
C ILE A 275 9.69 5.48 2.45
N ASP A 276 10.42 6.09 3.38
CA ASP A 276 11.48 7.07 3.10
C ASP A 276 12.70 6.75 3.98
N PRO A 277 13.94 6.74 3.45
CA PRO A 277 14.40 7.27 2.16
C PRO A 277 14.45 6.25 1.01
N LYS A 278 14.83 6.71 -0.20
CA LYS A 278 15.19 5.85 -1.34
C LYS A 278 16.48 5.06 -1.03
N VAL A 279 16.75 4.01 -1.79
CA VAL A 279 17.90 3.12 -1.58
C VAL A 279 18.97 3.33 -2.64
N ILE A 280 20.20 2.93 -2.33
CA ILE A 280 21.32 2.90 -3.28
C ILE A 280 21.55 1.45 -3.69
N LYS A 281 21.64 1.23 -5.01
CA LYS A 281 22.03 -0.04 -5.61
C LYS A 281 23.12 0.17 -6.65
N ASN A 282 24.05 -0.77 -6.71
CA ASN A 282 25.10 -0.77 -7.69
C ASN A 282 24.59 -1.35 -9.02
N VAL A 283 24.66 -0.55 -10.07
CA VAL A 283 24.37 -0.96 -11.44
C VAL A 283 25.67 -0.81 -12.24
N ASN A 284 26.26 -1.94 -12.65
CA ASN A 284 27.51 -1.97 -13.43
C ASN A 284 28.69 -1.19 -12.82
N GLY A 285 28.86 -1.26 -11.51
CA GLY A 285 29.92 -0.56 -10.77
C GLY A 285 29.55 0.84 -10.31
N VAL A 286 28.39 1.37 -10.71
CA VAL A 286 27.95 2.74 -10.37
C VAL A 286 26.84 2.69 -9.31
N PRO A 287 26.99 3.35 -8.16
CA PRO A 287 25.91 3.48 -7.19
C PRO A 287 24.81 4.41 -7.74
N VAL A 288 23.59 3.89 -7.84
CA VAL A 288 22.41 4.60 -8.37
C VAL A 288 21.30 4.60 -7.31
N THR A 289 20.64 5.75 -7.15
CA THR A 289 19.46 5.89 -6.30
C THR A 289 18.24 5.24 -6.95
N LYS A 290 17.55 4.37 -6.22
CA LYS A 290 16.40 3.60 -6.68
C LYS A 290 15.24 3.69 -5.69
N PRO A 291 13.98 3.59 -6.16
CA PRO A 291 12.82 3.47 -5.27
C PRO A 291 12.94 2.28 -4.32
N VAL A 292 12.47 2.45 -3.09
CA VAL A 292 12.58 1.46 -2.01
C VAL A 292 11.42 0.44 -2.03
N ALA A 293 10.32 0.77 -2.71
CA ALA A 293 9.08 -0.02 -2.70
C ALA A 293 9.29 -1.51 -3.07
N ALA A 294 10.11 -1.82 -4.08
CA ALA A 294 10.39 -3.20 -4.50
C ALA A 294 11.12 -4.01 -3.41
N VAL A 295 11.99 -3.36 -2.63
CA VAL A 295 12.71 -3.99 -1.52
C VAL A 295 11.72 -4.40 -0.42
N PHE A 296 10.89 -3.47 0.04
CA PHE A 296 9.87 -3.77 1.06
C PHE A 296 8.85 -4.79 0.58
N ALA A 297 8.46 -4.76 -0.69
CA ALA A 297 7.56 -5.76 -1.26
C ALA A 297 8.18 -7.17 -1.29
N GLY A 298 9.49 -7.26 -1.58
CA GLY A 298 10.25 -8.51 -1.48
C GLY A 298 10.37 -9.03 -0.05
N VAL A 299 10.70 -8.13 0.90
CA VAL A 299 10.72 -8.44 2.34
C VAL A 299 9.34 -8.96 2.79
N ARG A 300 8.25 -8.30 2.39
CA ARG A 300 6.89 -8.74 2.70
C ARG A 300 6.61 -10.14 2.16
N ALA A 301 7.00 -10.43 0.91
CA ALA A 301 6.84 -11.75 0.32
C ALA A 301 7.63 -12.82 1.11
N ARG A 302 8.86 -12.49 1.57
CA ARG A 302 9.66 -13.37 2.43
C ARG A 302 9.03 -13.61 3.79
N VAL A 303 8.52 -12.57 4.46
CA VAL A 303 7.84 -12.69 5.77
C VAL A 303 6.64 -13.61 5.65
N VAL A 304 5.83 -13.43 4.61
CA VAL A 304 4.66 -14.26 4.35
C VAL A 304 5.02 -15.73 4.07
N ALA A 305 6.17 -15.99 3.46
CA ALA A 305 6.67 -17.34 3.23
C ALA A 305 7.34 -17.97 4.46
N SER A 306 7.57 -17.21 5.53
CA SER A 306 8.17 -17.67 6.79
C SER A 306 7.12 -18.17 7.77
N ALA A 307 7.57 -18.65 8.94
CA ALA A 307 6.69 -19.07 10.02
C ALA A 307 5.81 -17.94 10.59
N GLU A 308 6.18 -16.67 10.39
CA GLU A 308 5.35 -15.52 10.79
C GLU A 308 4.11 -15.35 9.89
N GLY A 309 4.07 -16.00 8.73
CA GLY A 309 2.92 -15.96 7.84
C GLY A 309 2.49 -14.55 7.44
N PHE A 310 1.20 -14.40 7.13
CA PHE A 310 0.66 -13.11 6.70
C PHE A 310 0.38 -12.15 7.86
N SER A 311 0.38 -12.62 9.11
CA SER A 311 0.30 -11.78 10.31
C SER A 311 1.65 -11.17 10.71
N GLY A 312 2.76 -11.64 10.11
CA GLY A 312 4.08 -11.07 10.31
C GLY A 312 4.22 -9.61 9.89
N SER A 313 5.02 -8.85 10.65
CA SER A 313 5.35 -7.46 10.33
C SER A 313 6.45 -7.38 9.28
N VAL A 314 6.38 -6.36 8.44
CA VAL A 314 7.49 -5.97 7.55
C VAL A 314 8.61 -5.25 8.28
N SER A 315 8.41 -4.80 9.53
CA SER A 315 9.41 -4.11 10.34
C SER A 315 10.46 -5.06 10.92
N ASN A 316 11.66 -4.53 11.18
CA ASN A 316 12.82 -5.22 11.75
C ASN A 316 13.27 -6.47 10.96
N LYS A 317 13.22 -6.40 9.63
CA LYS A 317 13.70 -7.46 8.74
C LYS A 317 14.97 -7.02 8.03
N ILE A 318 15.93 -7.94 7.92
CA ILE A 318 17.22 -7.68 7.25
C ILE A 318 16.98 -7.45 5.76
N ILE A 319 17.61 -6.44 5.19
CA ILE A 319 17.56 -6.15 3.76
C ILE A 319 18.83 -6.71 3.10
N SER A 320 18.66 -7.44 1.99
CA SER A 320 19.76 -8.15 1.31
C SER A 320 20.13 -7.55 -0.05
N THR A 321 19.28 -6.70 -0.62
CA THR A 321 19.37 -6.24 -2.02
C THR A 321 19.83 -4.81 -2.20
N ILE A 322 20.32 -4.16 -1.13
CA ILE A 322 20.76 -2.76 -1.17
C ILE A 322 22.21 -2.62 -0.72
N ASP A 323 22.89 -1.63 -1.28
CA ASP A 323 24.25 -1.27 -0.89
C ASP A 323 24.27 -0.10 0.09
N GLY A 324 23.16 0.64 0.18
CA GLY A 324 23.03 1.79 1.07
C GLY A 324 21.64 2.40 1.06
N VAL A 325 21.48 3.41 1.91
CA VAL A 325 20.33 4.31 1.92
C VAL A 325 20.75 5.64 1.30
N ALA A 326 19.87 6.26 0.50
CA ALA A 326 20.19 7.50 -0.21
C ALA A 326 20.33 8.69 0.75
N ARG A 327 19.68 8.61 1.92
CA ARG A 327 19.81 9.55 3.03
C ARG A 327 20.04 8.74 4.30
N THR A 328 21.03 9.13 5.09
CA THR A 328 21.30 8.47 6.37
C THR A 328 20.18 8.79 7.35
N ILE A 329 19.72 7.77 8.08
CA ILE A 329 18.72 7.87 9.13
C ILE A 329 19.40 7.50 10.44
N SER A 330 19.46 8.44 11.39
CA SER A 330 19.99 8.19 12.72
C SER A 330 18.99 7.45 13.58
N TYR A 331 19.43 6.39 14.23
CA TYR A 331 18.64 5.66 15.22
C TYR A 331 19.07 6.09 16.64
N PRO A 332 18.14 6.43 17.55
CA PRO A 332 16.68 6.39 17.38
C PRO A 332 16.04 7.69 16.87
N ASP A 333 16.72 8.84 16.92
CA ASP A 333 16.09 10.16 16.79
C ASP A 333 15.31 10.37 15.47
N ASP A 334 15.99 10.28 14.31
CA ASP A 334 15.35 10.48 13.01
C ASP A 334 14.32 9.37 12.71
N SER A 335 14.67 8.14 13.09
CA SER A 335 13.81 6.98 12.88
C SER A 335 12.50 7.08 13.67
N ASN A 336 12.53 7.65 14.88
CA ASN A 336 11.35 7.89 15.70
C ASN A 336 10.50 9.02 15.13
N TYR A 337 11.13 10.12 14.72
CA TYR A 337 10.44 11.26 14.09
C TYR A 337 9.67 10.86 12.83
N LEU A 338 10.25 9.99 12.00
CA LEU A 338 9.54 9.47 10.83
C LEU A 338 8.40 8.51 11.22
N ASN A 339 8.65 7.56 12.12
CA ASN A 339 7.67 6.53 12.46
C ASN A 339 6.46 7.06 13.25
N GLU A 340 6.66 8.02 14.16
CA GLU A 340 5.55 8.65 14.89
C GLU A 340 4.60 9.38 13.92
N ASN A 341 5.14 9.88 12.80
CA ASN A 341 4.41 10.51 11.71
C ASN A 341 4.03 9.52 10.59
N GLN A 342 4.05 8.21 10.87
CA GLN A 342 3.62 7.13 9.97
C GLN A 342 4.40 7.02 8.66
N VAL A 343 5.70 7.34 8.70
CA VAL A 343 6.64 7.11 7.60
C VAL A 343 7.59 5.99 8.02
N ALA A 344 7.54 4.86 7.30
CA ALA A 344 8.48 3.77 7.49
C ALA A 344 9.85 4.13 6.90
N THR A 345 10.91 3.56 7.46
CA THR A 345 12.28 3.88 7.12
C THR A 345 13.20 2.66 7.14
N ILE A 346 14.50 2.88 6.91
CA ILE A 346 15.55 1.86 6.97
C ILE A 346 16.58 2.33 7.99
N ILE A 347 16.87 1.48 8.97
CA ILE A 347 17.94 1.71 9.93
C ILE A 347 19.15 0.84 9.59
N ASN A 348 20.34 1.31 9.96
CA ASN A 348 21.57 0.55 9.85
C ASN A 348 22.08 0.20 11.25
N GLU A 349 21.58 -0.89 11.81
CA GLU A 349 21.84 -1.28 13.19
C GLU A 349 22.24 -2.75 13.28
N ARG A 350 23.13 -3.06 14.23
CA ARG A 350 23.62 -4.43 14.51
C ARG A 350 24.23 -5.14 13.29
N GLY A 351 24.98 -4.39 12.47
CA GLY A 351 25.78 -4.94 11.36
C GLY A 351 25.04 -5.13 10.04
N GLY A 352 23.91 -4.44 9.82
CA GLY A 352 23.26 -4.44 8.51
C GLY A 352 22.01 -3.56 8.41
N PHE A 353 21.52 -3.39 7.19
CA PHE A 353 20.31 -2.64 6.90
C PHE A 353 19.06 -3.42 7.30
N ARG A 354 18.12 -2.74 7.95
CA ARG A 354 16.84 -3.32 8.38
C ARG A 354 15.69 -2.40 8.03
N THR A 355 14.58 -2.98 7.62
CA THR A 355 13.30 -2.28 7.55
C THR A 355 12.88 -1.81 8.95
N TRP A 356 12.32 -0.62 9.06
CA TRP A 356 11.92 -0.05 10.34
C TRP A 356 10.62 0.72 10.19
N GLY A 357 9.56 0.24 10.83
CA GLY A 357 8.22 0.81 10.70
C GLY A 357 7.25 -0.10 9.94
N SER A 358 5.98 -0.02 10.33
CA SER A 358 4.90 -0.78 9.70
C SER A 358 3.54 -0.07 9.75
N ARG A 359 3.55 1.22 10.06
CA ARG A 359 2.35 2.05 10.14
C ARG A 359 1.93 2.51 8.75
N LEU A 360 0.65 2.34 8.43
CA LEU A 360 -0.01 2.81 7.21
C LEU A 360 -0.44 4.27 7.39
N ALA A 361 -0.66 4.97 6.27
CA ALA A 361 -1.09 6.37 6.23
C ALA A 361 -2.59 6.53 6.55
N ILE A 362 -2.98 6.20 7.78
CA ILE A 362 -4.36 6.25 8.27
C ILE A 362 -4.45 6.85 9.67
N ASP A 363 -5.49 7.62 9.93
CA ASP A 363 -5.70 8.24 11.24
C ASP A 363 -6.43 7.32 12.24
N ASP A 364 -6.95 6.18 11.78
CA ASP A 364 -7.59 5.18 12.63
C ASP A 364 -6.55 4.28 13.31
N PRO A 365 -6.33 4.40 14.62
CA PRO A 365 -5.29 3.67 15.34
C PRO A 365 -5.54 2.15 15.40
N LEU A 366 -6.79 1.69 15.25
CA LEU A 366 -7.11 0.27 15.29
C LEU A 366 -6.50 -0.48 14.10
N TRP A 367 -6.42 0.20 12.96
CA TRP A 367 -6.07 -0.39 11.68
C TRP A 367 -4.75 0.11 11.10
N GLN A 368 -3.94 0.78 11.92
CA GLN A 368 -2.73 1.46 11.47
C GLN A 368 -1.61 0.52 11.03
N PHE A 369 -1.59 -0.75 11.44
CA PHE A 369 -0.49 -1.66 11.12
C PHE A 369 -0.73 -2.45 9.81
N ASP A 370 0.30 -2.53 8.96
CA ASP A 370 0.30 -3.31 7.70
C ASP A 370 -0.05 -4.78 7.93
N SER A 371 0.52 -5.40 8.97
CA SER A 371 0.25 -6.80 9.33
C SER A 371 -1.20 -7.04 9.74
N VAL A 372 -1.77 -6.17 10.58
CA VAL A 372 -3.16 -6.25 11.04
C VAL A 372 -4.13 -6.19 9.85
N ARG A 373 -3.90 -5.25 8.93
CA ARG A 373 -4.68 -5.18 7.68
C ARG A 373 -4.48 -6.42 6.81
N ALA A 374 -3.25 -6.96 6.73
CA ALA A 374 -2.97 -8.18 5.98
C ALA A 374 -3.72 -9.41 6.51
N THR A 375 -3.78 -9.57 7.83
CA THR A 375 -4.54 -10.62 8.50
C THR A 375 -6.02 -10.51 8.18
N ALA A 376 -6.59 -9.31 8.33
CA ALA A 376 -8.00 -9.09 8.04
C ALA A 376 -8.34 -9.36 6.56
N ASP A 377 -7.51 -8.91 5.63
CA ASP A 377 -7.70 -9.17 4.20
C ASP A 377 -7.70 -10.68 3.89
N MET A 378 -6.79 -11.44 4.51
CA MET A 378 -6.69 -12.88 4.31
C MET A 378 -7.87 -13.64 4.88
N ILE A 379 -8.32 -13.28 6.08
CA ILE A 379 -9.48 -13.89 6.72
C ILE A 379 -10.74 -13.63 5.89
N ASN A 380 -10.97 -12.37 5.49
CA ASN A 380 -12.14 -11.99 4.71
C ASN A 380 -12.23 -12.76 3.39
N GLU A 381 -11.11 -12.91 2.68
CA GLU A 381 -11.09 -13.68 1.43
C GLU A 381 -11.23 -15.19 1.65
N SER A 382 -10.60 -15.73 2.70
CA SER A 382 -10.74 -17.15 3.03
C SER A 382 -12.18 -17.49 3.40
N LEU A 383 -12.89 -16.59 4.08
CA LEU A 383 -14.31 -16.73 4.39
C LEU A 383 -15.19 -16.58 3.13
N GLU A 384 -14.86 -15.66 2.23
CA GLU A 384 -15.57 -15.51 0.95
C GLU A 384 -15.48 -16.80 0.12
N ASP A 385 -14.28 -17.37 -0.02
CA ASP A 385 -14.06 -18.63 -0.73
C ASP A 385 -14.76 -19.81 -0.03
N LEU A 386 -14.77 -19.83 1.31
CA LEU A 386 -15.47 -20.85 2.11
C LEU A 386 -16.99 -20.80 1.89
N TYR A 387 -17.59 -19.60 2.02
CA TYR A 387 -19.04 -19.43 1.91
C TYR A 387 -19.55 -19.50 0.48
N PHE A 388 -18.69 -19.36 -0.53
CA PHE A 388 -19.05 -19.64 -1.92
C PHE A 388 -19.63 -21.05 -2.10
N LEU A 389 -19.17 -22.03 -1.31
CA LEU A 389 -19.68 -23.41 -1.32
C LEU A 389 -21.12 -23.53 -0.81
N TYR A 390 -21.60 -22.53 -0.06
CA TYR A 390 -22.93 -22.49 0.53
C TYR A 390 -23.95 -21.71 -0.31
N VAL A 391 -23.50 -21.01 -1.34
CA VAL A 391 -24.37 -20.33 -2.30
C VAL A 391 -25.32 -21.35 -2.94
N ASP A 392 -26.58 -20.97 -3.10
CA ASP A 392 -27.68 -21.79 -3.63
C ASP A 392 -28.03 -23.07 -2.85
N ARG A 393 -27.45 -23.28 -1.66
CA ARG A 393 -27.92 -24.34 -0.76
C ARG A 393 -29.27 -23.97 -0.14
N LYS A 394 -30.12 -24.98 0.04
CA LYS A 394 -31.44 -24.80 0.67
C LYS A 394 -31.29 -24.26 2.10
N THR A 395 -32.09 -23.26 2.46
CA THR A 395 -32.17 -22.72 3.83
C THR A 395 -32.85 -23.71 4.77
N THR A 396 -32.06 -24.67 5.25
CA THR A 396 -32.50 -25.70 6.20
C THR A 396 -31.67 -25.61 7.48
N LYS A 397 -32.21 -26.12 8.59
CA LYS A 397 -31.49 -26.18 9.88
C LYS A 397 -30.11 -26.84 9.76
N GLY A 398 -30.02 -27.92 8.98
CA GLY A 398 -28.75 -28.63 8.76
C GLY A 398 -27.70 -27.76 8.07
N ASN A 399 -28.07 -27.11 6.97
CA ASN A 399 -27.15 -26.26 6.22
C ASN A 399 -26.70 -25.03 7.01
N PHE A 400 -27.59 -24.42 7.81
CA PHE A 400 -27.22 -23.28 8.65
C PHE A 400 -26.30 -23.67 9.80
N LYS A 401 -26.51 -24.84 10.39
CA LYS A 401 -25.60 -25.36 11.40
C LYS A 401 -24.21 -25.58 10.81
N MET A 402 -24.12 -26.26 9.67
CA MET A 402 -22.85 -26.50 8.98
C MET A 402 -22.17 -25.19 8.57
N LEU A 403 -22.92 -24.22 8.05
CA LEU A 403 -22.45 -22.89 7.69
C LEU A 403 -21.69 -22.21 8.85
N ILE A 404 -22.29 -22.22 10.04
CA ILE A 404 -21.70 -21.63 11.25
C ILE A 404 -20.53 -22.47 11.76
N GLU A 405 -20.66 -23.80 11.75
CA GLU A 405 -19.61 -24.72 12.21
C GLU A 405 -18.34 -24.64 11.36
N ASP A 406 -18.47 -24.54 10.04
CA ASP A 406 -17.36 -24.39 9.11
C ASP A 406 -16.68 -23.03 9.26
N GLY A 407 -17.45 -21.95 9.42
CA GLY A 407 -16.91 -20.62 9.71
C GLY A 407 -16.11 -20.58 11.00
N ASN A 408 -16.65 -21.16 12.08
CA ASN A 408 -15.92 -21.27 13.36
C ASN A 408 -14.73 -22.23 13.26
N ALA A 409 -14.79 -23.27 12.42
CA ALA A 409 -13.65 -24.14 12.16
C ALA A 409 -12.51 -23.38 11.47
N ALA A 410 -12.83 -22.50 10.52
CA ALA A 410 -11.85 -21.61 9.89
C ALA A 410 -11.18 -20.69 10.94
N MET A 411 -11.97 -20.07 11.82
CA MET A 411 -11.43 -19.21 12.88
C MET A 411 -10.48 -19.97 13.83
N ARG A 412 -10.82 -21.22 14.18
CA ARG A 412 -9.92 -22.07 14.99
C ARG A 412 -8.59 -22.36 14.29
N VAL A 413 -8.57 -22.50 12.96
CA VAL A 413 -7.33 -22.70 12.20
C VAL A 413 -6.45 -21.46 12.27
N PHE A 414 -7.02 -20.27 12.06
CA PHE A 414 -6.26 -19.01 12.16
C PHE A 414 -5.73 -18.76 13.57
N ALA A 415 -6.52 -19.07 14.61
CA ALA A 415 -6.06 -18.97 16.00
C ALA A 415 -4.93 -19.97 16.31
N LYS A 416 -5.01 -21.20 15.78
CA LYS A 416 -3.96 -22.21 15.94
C LYS A 416 -2.65 -21.82 15.25
N ASN A 417 -2.73 -21.06 14.17
CA ASN A 417 -1.57 -20.52 13.46
C ASN A 417 -1.02 -19.24 14.11
N GLU A 418 -1.62 -18.77 15.21
CA GLU A 418 -1.26 -17.52 15.89
C GLU A 418 -1.43 -16.26 15.02
N ASP A 419 -2.26 -16.32 13.97
CA ASP A 419 -2.58 -15.16 13.13
C ASP A 419 -3.61 -14.23 13.79
N ILE A 420 -4.46 -14.79 14.65
CA ILE A 420 -5.48 -14.08 15.44
C ILE A 420 -5.45 -14.56 16.90
N LEU A 421 -5.85 -13.70 17.83
CA LEU A 421 -6.05 -14.08 19.23
C LEU A 421 -7.31 -14.93 19.43
N GLY A 422 -8.31 -14.72 18.58
CA GLY A 422 -9.57 -15.43 18.58
C GLY A 422 -10.52 -14.87 17.53
N GLY A 423 -11.60 -15.60 17.27
CA GLY A 423 -12.67 -15.18 16.38
C GLY A 423 -13.85 -16.12 16.43
N SER A 424 -15.03 -15.61 16.12
CA SER A 424 -16.27 -16.38 16.11
C SER A 424 -17.18 -15.95 14.96
N VAL A 425 -18.02 -16.88 14.52
CA VAL A 425 -19.01 -16.69 13.47
C VAL A 425 -20.38 -17.06 14.03
N TRP A 426 -21.39 -16.22 13.80
CA TRP A 426 -22.77 -16.48 14.20
C TRP A 426 -23.77 -15.91 13.18
N LEU A 427 -25.04 -16.30 13.30
CA LEU A 427 -26.12 -15.66 12.55
C LEU A 427 -26.40 -14.28 13.14
N SER A 428 -26.39 -13.24 12.31
CA SER A 428 -26.70 -11.89 12.77
C SER A 428 -28.12 -11.80 13.32
N ASP A 429 -28.29 -10.98 14.35
CA ASP A 429 -29.56 -10.54 14.93
C ASP A 429 -30.44 -9.77 13.95
N GLN A 430 -29.86 -9.24 12.86
CA GLN A 430 -30.57 -8.55 11.79
C GLN A 430 -31.30 -9.49 10.81
N ASN A 431 -31.18 -10.81 10.98
CA ASN A 431 -31.92 -11.76 10.16
C ASN A 431 -33.41 -11.72 10.51
N ASP A 432 -34.22 -11.23 9.58
CA ASP A 432 -35.68 -11.20 9.68
C ASP A 432 -36.31 -12.23 8.71
N PRO A 433 -37.44 -12.90 9.06
CA PRO A 433 -38.11 -13.85 8.18
C PRO A 433 -38.44 -13.31 6.78
N THR A 434 -38.80 -12.02 6.65
CA THR A 434 -39.09 -11.41 5.34
C THR A 434 -37.84 -11.28 4.48
N LEU A 435 -36.67 -11.02 5.06
CA LEU A 435 -35.39 -11.01 4.35
C LEU A 435 -34.99 -12.44 3.94
N MET A 436 -35.21 -13.41 4.82
CA MET A 436 -34.83 -14.80 4.60
C MET A 436 -35.70 -15.48 3.53
N VAL A 437 -36.99 -15.16 3.44
CA VAL A 437 -37.85 -15.62 2.32
C VAL A 437 -37.34 -15.09 0.98
N ASN A 438 -36.72 -13.91 0.97
CA ASN A 438 -36.05 -13.35 -0.21
C ASN A 438 -34.64 -13.93 -0.44
N GLY A 439 -34.26 -15.01 0.26
CA GLY A 439 -32.97 -15.68 0.12
C GLY A 439 -31.78 -14.96 0.75
N LYS A 440 -32.00 -13.91 1.56
CA LYS A 440 -30.93 -13.15 2.20
C LYS A 440 -30.62 -13.73 3.58
N THR A 441 -29.35 -14.05 3.83
CA THR A 441 -28.85 -14.53 5.12
C THR A 441 -27.64 -13.70 5.53
N LEU A 442 -27.67 -13.18 6.75
CA LEU A 442 -26.65 -12.30 7.31
C LEU A 442 -25.84 -13.05 8.38
N LEU A 443 -24.51 -12.98 8.29
CA LEU A 443 -23.59 -13.54 9.28
C LEU A 443 -22.86 -12.42 10.02
N GLY A 444 -22.72 -12.58 11.33
CA GLY A 444 -21.78 -11.82 12.14
C GLY A 444 -20.46 -12.59 12.22
N VAL A 445 -19.35 -11.86 12.08
CA VAL A 445 -18.00 -12.41 12.23
C VAL A 445 -17.19 -11.45 13.09
N GLU A 446 -16.57 -11.96 14.13
CA GLU A 446 -15.56 -11.25 14.91
C GLU A 446 -14.22 -11.95 14.79
N PHE A 447 -13.13 -11.18 14.76
CA PHE A 447 -11.77 -11.69 14.86
C PHE A 447 -10.86 -10.56 15.33
N GLU A 448 -9.84 -10.91 16.12
CA GLU A 448 -8.82 -9.97 16.57
C GLU A 448 -7.46 -10.39 16.00
N PRO A 449 -6.93 -9.69 14.98
CA PRO A 449 -5.56 -9.91 14.49
C PRO A 449 -4.53 -9.73 15.59
N VAL A 450 -3.44 -10.50 15.53
CA VAL A 450 -2.32 -10.27 16.45
C VAL A 450 -1.67 -8.89 16.21
N GLY A 451 -1.56 -8.12 17.28
CA GLY A 451 -0.89 -6.82 17.28
C GLY A 451 0.64 -6.95 17.24
N LEU A 452 1.33 -5.82 17.05
CA LEU A 452 2.78 -5.75 17.05
C LEU A 452 3.31 -5.18 18.36
N MET A 453 4.40 -5.75 18.86
CA MET A 453 5.19 -5.17 19.95
C MET A 453 6.11 -4.06 19.39
N GLU A 454 5.52 -2.94 18.98
CA GLU A 454 6.26 -1.81 18.40
C GLU A 454 7.19 -1.13 19.42
N GLN A 455 6.78 -1.08 20.69
CA GLN A 455 7.56 -0.46 21.76
C GLN A 455 7.64 -1.37 22.99
N ILE A 456 8.87 -1.68 23.42
CA ILE A 456 9.14 -2.49 24.62
C ILE A 456 9.75 -1.59 25.68
N HIS A 457 8.98 -1.27 26.72
CA HIS A 457 9.46 -0.51 27.87
C HIS A 457 10.09 -1.44 28.90
N ILE A 458 11.37 -1.22 29.21
CA ILE A 458 12.09 -1.97 30.24
C ILE A 458 12.39 -1.04 31.42
N THR A 459 11.81 -1.32 32.57
CA THR A 459 12.13 -0.63 33.83
C THR A 459 13.11 -1.49 34.63
N THR A 460 14.34 -1.01 34.82
CA THR A 460 15.36 -1.71 35.61
C THR A 460 15.34 -1.26 37.06
N HIS A 461 15.30 -2.20 37.99
CA HIS A 461 15.34 -1.92 39.43
C HIS A 461 16.66 -2.40 40.03
N ARG A 462 17.29 -1.58 40.87
CA ARG A 462 18.40 -2.03 41.74
C ARG A 462 17.81 -2.64 43.00
N ASN A 463 18.17 -3.89 43.30
CA ASN A 463 17.78 -4.54 44.55
C ASN A 463 18.92 -4.46 45.56
N ILE A 464 18.88 -3.44 46.43
CA ILE A 464 19.91 -3.23 47.47
C ILE A 464 19.91 -4.31 48.55
N VAL A 465 18.82 -5.07 48.72
CA VAL A 465 18.72 -6.18 49.69
C VAL A 465 19.70 -7.31 49.33
N ARG A 466 20.15 -7.37 48.07
CA ARG A 466 21.23 -8.28 47.65
C ARG A 466 22.54 -8.04 48.41
N TYR A 467 22.81 -6.82 48.91
CA TYR A 467 23.97 -6.58 49.78
C TYR A 467 23.78 -7.17 51.17
N GLN A 468 22.56 -7.18 51.71
CA GLN A 468 22.27 -7.85 52.97
C GLN A 468 22.49 -9.35 52.84
N LEU A 469 21.98 -9.96 51.76
CA LEU A 469 22.22 -11.38 51.47
C LEU A 469 23.72 -11.70 51.32
N LEU A 470 24.49 -10.84 50.66
CA LEU A 470 25.94 -11.00 50.57
C LEU A 470 26.62 -10.91 51.94
N ILE A 471 26.22 -9.96 52.79
CA ILE A 471 26.75 -9.83 54.15
C ILE A 471 26.41 -11.08 54.97
N ASP A 472 25.17 -11.57 54.87
CA ASP A 472 24.72 -12.78 55.55
C ASP A 472 25.46 -14.02 55.04
N GLU A 473 25.73 -14.12 53.73
CA GLU A 473 26.55 -15.19 53.13
C GLU A 473 28.01 -15.13 53.61
N VAL A 474 28.62 -13.94 53.67
CA VAL A 474 29.98 -13.75 54.18
C VAL A 474 30.05 -14.08 55.67
N ASN A 475 29.09 -13.61 56.47
CA ASN A 475 29.00 -13.93 57.89
C ASN A 475 28.82 -15.43 58.10
N GLY A 476 27.94 -16.07 57.32
CA GLY A 476 27.77 -17.52 57.34
C GLY A 476 29.05 -18.29 56.96
N ALA A 477 29.82 -17.80 55.98
CA ALA A 477 31.10 -18.40 55.60
C ALA A 477 32.19 -18.23 56.68
N ILE A 478 32.19 -17.11 57.41
CA ILE A 478 33.11 -16.85 58.52
C ILE A 478 32.73 -17.68 59.75
N GLU A 479 31.44 -17.73 60.11
CA GLU A 479 30.95 -18.38 61.32
C GLU A 479 30.99 -19.91 61.24
N ILE A 480 30.77 -20.49 60.05
CA ILE A 480 30.74 -21.96 59.88
C ILE A 480 32.14 -22.55 59.64
N GLY A 481 33.13 -21.74 59.27
CA GLY A 481 34.50 -22.19 58.98
C GLY A 481 34.57 -23.10 57.75
N ALA A 482 35.67 -23.04 56.99
CA ALA A 482 35.89 -24.00 55.92
C ALA A 482 35.89 -25.42 56.52
N LEU A 483 34.91 -26.26 56.15
CA LEU A 483 34.95 -27.69 56.42
C LEU A 483 36.15 -28.29 55.67
N SER A 484 37.35 -28.19 56.27
CA SER A 484 38.47 -29.05 55.93
C SER A 484 38.11 -30.44 56.39
N VAL A 485 37.62 -31.25 55.47
CA VAL A 485 37.57 -32.70 55.61
C VAL A 485 39.01 -33.20 55.69
N ALA A 486 39.49 -33.52 56.90
CA ALA A 486 40.49 -34.58 57.17
C ALA A 486 40.90 -34.60 58.66
N ALA A 487 40.34 -35.55 59.41
CA ALA A 487 41.07 -36.60 60.12
C ALA A 487 40.08 -37.64 60.65
#